data_AF-A0A956QJ42-F1
#
_entry.id   AF-A0A956QJ42-F1
#
_cell.length_a   1.000
_cell.length_b   1.000
_cell.length_c   1.000
_cell.angle_alpha   90.00
_cell.angle_beta   90.00
_cell.angle_gamma   90.00
#
_symmetry.space_group_name_H-M   'P 1'
#
loop_
_entity.id
_entity.type
_entity.pdbx_description
1 polymer ?
#
loop_
_entity_poly.entity_id
_entity_poly.type
_entity_poly.pdbx_seq_one_letter_code
_entity_poly.pdbx_strand_id
1 'polypeptide(L)' 'MRPLNFTCLASCGRLARRGRIDTPHGVIETPEFLPVGTQATVKALSPRDLVELEVQGLLANTYH' A
#
# COMPACT_ATOMS: atom_id res chain seq x y z
N MET A 1 5.59 16.78 8.89
CA MET A 1 5.00 15.75 8.02
C MET A 1 3.57 16.15 7.71
N ARG A 2 3.11 16.02 6.46
CA ARG A 2 1.67 16.19 6.17
C ARG A 2 0.90 15.04 6.83
N PRO A 3 -0.26 15.29 7.45
CA PRO A 3 -1.09 14.21 7.97
C PRO A 3 -1.53 13.28 6.84
N LEU A 4 -1.62 11.98 7.13
CA LEU A 4 -2.15 10.99 6.19
C LEU A 4 -3.62 11.30 5.93
N ASN A 5 -3.99 11.46 4.66
CA ASN A 5 -5.36 11.74 4.25
C ASN A 5 -5.99 10.47 3.67
N PHE A 6 -7.20 10.14 4.12
CA PHE A 6 -7.99 9.03 3.58
C PHE A 6 -9.33 9.56 3.05
N THR A 7 -9.65 9.22 1.81
CA THR A 7 -10.92 9.57 1.17
C THR A 7 -11.67 8.32 0.75
N CYS A 8 -12.94 8.19 1.13
CA CYS A 8 -13.82 7.14 0.61
C CYS A 8 -14.41 7.59 -0.73
N LEU A 9 -14.11 6.88 -1.81
CA LEU A 9 -14.54 7.22 -3.17
C LEU A 9 -15.90 6.60 -3.52
N ALA A 10 -16.15 5.37 -3.07
CA ALA A 10 -17.41 4.67 -3.29
C ALA A 10 -17.62 3.61 -2.20
N SER A 11 -18.88 3.26 -1.95
CA SER A 11 -19.25 2.16 -1.05
C SER A 11 -20.28 1.27 -1.73
N CYS A 12 -20.23 -0.03 -1.42
CA CYS A 12 -21.22 -1.01 -1.89
C CYS A 12 -21.67 -1.88 -0.73
N GLY A 13 -22.98 -1.90 -0.47
CA GLY A 13 -23.54 -2.54 0.72
C GLY A 13 -23.05 -1.88 2.01
N ARG A 14 -22.89 -2.67 3.07
CA ARG A 14 -22.55 -2.15 4.42
C ARG A 14 -21.04 -2.06 4.69
N LEU A 15 -20.22 -2.94 4.10
CA LEU A 15 -18.82 -3.13 4.51
C LEU A 15 -17.78 -2.84 3.42
N ALA A 16 -18.13 -2.97 2.13
CA ALA A 16 -17.18 -2.76 1.05
C ALA A 16 -17.00 -1.26 0.77
N ARG A 17 -15.75 -0.82 0.69
CA ARG A 17 -15.38 0.58 0.43
C ARG A 17 -14.24 0.62 -0.56
N ARG A 18 -14.39 1.44 -1.59
CA ARG A 18 -13.28 1.92 -2.41
C ARG A 18 -12.80 3.23 -1.81
N GLY A 19 -11.50 3.33 -1.58
CA GLY A 19 -10.90 4.50 -0.94
C GLY A 19 -9.56 4.84 -1.54
N ARG A 20 -8.99 5.94 -1.06
CA ARG A 20 -7.69 6.46 -1.47
C ARG A 20 -6.97 6.99 -0.25
N ILE A 21 -5.69 6.64 -0.12
CA ILE A 21 -4.79 7.16 0.90
C ILE A 21 -3.70 7.97 0.19
N ASP A 22 -3.60 9.26 0.53
CA ASP A 22 -2.52 10.12 0.04
C ASP A 22 -1.33 10.06 1.00
N THR A 23 -0.18 9.60 0.50
CA THR A 23 1.07 9.57 1.26
C THR A 23 2.11 10.50 0.62
N PRO A 24 3.18 10.88 1.35
CA PRO A 24 4.28 11.64 0.76
C PRO A 24 4.99 10.94 -0.41
N HIS A 25 4.87 9.61 -0.51
CA HIS A 25 5.57 8.79 -1.50
C HIS A 25 4.67 8.28 -2.63
N GLY A 26 3.41 8.71 -2.66
CA GLY A 26 2.45 8.27 -3.67
C GLY A 26 1.05 8.04 -3.09
N VAL A 27 0.16 7.59 -3.95
CA VAL A 27 -1.23 7.32 -3.64
C VAL A 27 -1.44 5.81 -3.53
N ILE A 28 -2.22 5.37 -2.54
CA ILE A 28 -2.64 3.97 -2.37
C ILE A 28 -4.17 3.91 -2.54
N GLU A 29 -4.67 3.18 -3.54
CA GLU A 29 -6.08 2.87 -3.71
C GLU A 29 -6.46 1.72 -2.78
N THR A 30 -7.62 1.77 -2.13
CA THR A 30 -8.08 0.69 -1.24
C THR A 30 -9.32 0.01 -1.83
N PRO A 31 -9.46 -1.33 -1.72
CA PRO A 31 -8.63 -2.25 -0.95
C PRO A 31 -7.29 -2.56 -1.64
N GLU A 32 -6.19 -2.54 -0.88
CA GLU A 32 -4.85 -2.88 -1.34
C GLU A 32 -4.31 -4.06 -0.52
N PHE A 33 -3.58 -4.95 -1.18
CA PHE A 33 -2.82 -6.01 -0.53
C PHE A 33 -1.34 -5.63 -0.47
N LEU A 34 -0.80 -5.51 0.75
CA LEU A 34 0.59 -5.06 0.96
C LEU A 34 1.53 -6.26 1.16
N PRO A 35 2.51 -6.49 0.26
CA PRO A 35 3.57 -7.46 0.49
C PRO A 35 4.43 -7.09 1.71
N VAL A 36 4.96 -8.11 2.39
CA VAL A 36 5.78 -7.92 3.59
C VAL A 36 7.26 -7.89 3.21
N GLY A 37 7.91 -6.78 3.53
CA GLY A 37 9.35 -6.62 3.52
C GLY A 37 9.95 -6.93 4.90
N THR A 38 10.89 -7.88 4.93
CA THR A 38 11.67 -8.23 6.12
C THR A 38 13.15 -8.11 5.78
N GLN A 39 13.95 -7.54 6.68
CA GLN A 39 15.37 -7.26 6.41
C GLN A 39 15.57 -6.46 5.12
N ALA A 40 14.75 -5.42 4.94
CA ALA A 40 14.74 -4.54 3.77
C ALA A 40 14.54 -5.24 2.41
N THR A 41 13.96 -6.46 2.39
CA THR A 41 13.70 -7.19 1.14
C THR A 41 12.33 -7.87 1.12
N VAL A 42 11.74 -7.96 -0.08
CA VAL A 42 10.63 -8.86 -0.36
C VAL A 42 11.23 -10.12 -0.97
N LYS A 43 11.02 -11.27 -0.34
CA LYS A 43 11.71 -12.51 -0.74
C LYS A 43 11.42 -12.86 -2.20
N ALA A 44 12.49 -13.19 -2.92
CA ALA A 44 12.50 -13.59 -4.33
C ALA A 44 12.06 -12.52 -5.35
N LEU A 45 11.75 -11.29 -4.91
CA LEU A 45 11.36 -10.19 -5.80
C LEU A 45 12.35 -9.04 -5.69
N SER A 46 12.77 -8.52 -6.85
CA SER A 46 13.51 -7.27 -6.93
C SER A 46 12.55 -6.07 -6.81
N PRO A 47 13.07 -4.87 -6.49
CA PRO A 47 12.26 -3.65 -6.51
C PRO A 47 11.58 -3.38 -7.86
N ARG A 48 12.22 -3.80 -8.96
CA ARG A 48 11.65 -3.66 -10.30
C ARG A 48 10.42 -4.54 -10.48
N ASP A 49 10.47 -5.78 -10.01
CA ASP A 49 9.33 -6.71 -10.09
C ASP A 49 8.12 -6.14 -9.33
N LEU A 50 8.35 -5.50 -8.18
CA LEU A 50 7.28 -4.87 -7.39
C LEU A 50 6.62 -3.69 -8.13
N VAL A 51 7.41 -2.89 -8.85
CA VAL A 51 6.90 -1.79 -9.68
C VAL A 51 6.12 -2.34 -10.88
N GLU A 52 6.63 -3.39 -11.53
CA GLU A 52 5.96 -4.04 -12.67
C GLU A 52 4.65 -4.72 -12.26
N LEU A 53 4.54 -5.18 -11.01
CA LEU A 53 3.30 -5.70 -10.40
C LEU A 53 2.36 -4.61 -9.88
N GLU A 54 2.70 -3.33 -10.08
CA GLU A 54 1.90 -2.16 -9.66
C GLU A 54 1.62 -2.11 -8.15
N VAL A 55 2.51 -2.67 -7.33
CA VAL A 55 2.40 -2.64 -5.86
C VAL A 55 2.51 -1.19 -5.38
N GLN A 56 1.50 -0.72 -4.64
CA GLN A 56 1.40 0.69 -4.23
C GLN A 56 2.05 0.96 -2.88
N GLY A 57 2.33 -0.08 -2.10
CA GLY A 57 3.00 0.02 -0.81
C GLY A 57 3.50 -1.33 -0.30
N LEU A 58 4.38 -1.27 0.71
CA LEU A 58 4.96 -2.44 1.36
C LEU A 58 4.83 -2.31 2.87
N LEU A 59 4.65 -3.44 3.55
CA LEU A 59 4.77 -3.49 5.00
C LEU A 59 6.24 -3.76 5.35
N ALA A 60 6.92 -2.79 5.94
CA ALA A 60 8.29 -2.96 6.43
C ALA A 60 8.29 -3.30 7.92
N ASN A 61 8.82 -4.47 8.27
CA ASN A 61 8.97 -4.85 9.67
C ASN A 61 10.10 -4.04 10.33
N THR A 62 9.84 -3.44 11.49
CA THR A 62 10.81 -2.61 12.23
C THR A 62 11.62 -3.39 13.26
N TYR A 63 11.42 -4.70 13.38
CA TYR A 63 12.16 -5.56 14.33
C TYR A 63 13.55 -5.96 13.83
N HIS A 64 13.66 -6.24 12.52
CA HIS A 64 14.89 -6.66 11.86
C HIS A 64 15.62 -5.46 11.26
#